data_AF-A0A2N2T4K1-F1
#
_entry.id   AF-A0A2N2T4K1-F1
#
_cell.length_a   1.000
_cell.length_b   1.000
_cell.length_c   1.000
_cell.angle_alpha   90.00
_cell.angle_beta   90.00
_cell.angle_gamma   90.00
#
_symmetry.space_group_name_H-M   'P 1'
#
loop_
_entity.id
_entity.type
_entity.pdbx_description
1 polymer ?
#
loop_
_entity_poly.entity_id
_entity_poly.type
_entity_poly.pdbx_seq_one_letter_code
_entity_poly.pdbx_strand_id
1 'polypeptide(L)'
;KNGALNTPSSIVTDTGARGDTWHAVVNGIYMLPKTALWDTGSLVAEVAYNRLEKVTKNPSLYREVGAATCVDSRTSVARSGDKRDGCSTNDALFMALKFSPQYLNILPSWDLTLPMSLTYGLSGNAPTAGGGTEGELRWSLGATMTYASKYEFTLSYADRTLPVRTVSTAQGEKITGGAAHSNSSVGVIDRGWLSLTVKMAF
;
A
#
# COMPACT_ATOMS: atom_id res chain seq x y z
N LYS A 1 19.99 6.22 -0.01
CA LYS A 1 21.29 5.88 -0.66
C LYS A 1 21.62 4.41 -0.38
N ASN A 2 22.06 3.64 -1.38
CA ASN A 2 22.42 2.22 -1.35
C ASN A 2 21.35 1.32 -0.67
N GLY A 3 20.09 1.68 -0.88
CA GLY A 3 18.92 0.98 -0.34
C GLY A 3 18.60 -0.28 -1.14
N ALA A 4 17.83 -1.19 -0.54
CA ALA A 4 17.36 -2.39 -1.22
C ALA A 4 16.38 -2.03 -2.34
N LEU A 5 16.65 -2.54 -3.55
CA LEU A 5 15.77 -2.41 -4.69
C LEU A 5 14.94 -3.68 -4.90
N ASN A 6 13.89 -3.57 -5.71
CA ASN A 6 13.11 -4.73 -6.14
C ASN A 6 14.00 -5.74 -6.87
N THR A 7 14.11 -6.93 -6.28
CA THR A 7 15.08 -7.96 -6.68
C THR A 7 14.37 -9.33 -6.64
N PRO A 8 14.53 -10.20 -7.65
CA PRO A 8 14.12 -11.59 -7.53
C PRO A 8 15.05 -12.33 -6.54
N SER A 9 14.66 -13.54 -6.13
CA SER A 9 15.56 -14.40 -5.36
C SER A 9 16.80 -14.77 -6.18
N SER A 10 17.95 -14.90 -5.50
CA SER A 10 19.22 -15.30 -6.10
C SER A 10 19.90 -16.30 -5.18
N ILE A 11 20.46 -17.37 -5.76
CA ILE A 11 21.26 -18.38 -5.05
C ILE A 11 22.78 -18.16 -5.23
N VAL A 12 23.16 -17.21 -6.09
CA VAL A 12 24.56 -16.97 -6.49
C VAL A 12 25.15 -15.71 -5.88
N THR A 13 24.32 -14.80 -5.37
CA THR A 13 24.75 -13.55 -4.74
C THR A 13 24.29 -13.53 -3.28
N ASP A 14 25.14 -12.98 -2.41
CA ASP A 14 24.85 -12.78 -0.99
C ASP A 14 23.81 -11.69 -0.73
N THR A 15 23.60 -10.81 -1.71
CA THR A 15 22.77 -9.61 -1.60
C THR A 15 21.97 -9.35 -2.87
N GLY A 16 20.80 -8.74 -2.73
CA GLY A 16 19.99 -8.28 -3.87
C GLY A 16 20.53 -7.02 -4.55
N ALA A 17 19.77 -6.50 -5.51
CA ALA A 17 20.09 -5.22 -6.14
C ALA A 17 19.98 -4.08 -5.13
N ARG A 18 20.92 -3.14 -5.21
CA ARG A 18 20.90 -1.91 -4.40
C ARG A 18 21.08 -0.70 -5.26
N GLY A 19 20.57 0.43 -4.78
CA GLY A 19 20.68 1.69 -5.50
C GLY A 19 20.35 2.92 -4.69
N ASP A 20 20.46 4.05 -5.36
CA ASP A 20 20.11 5.36 -4.85
C ASP A 20 18.74 5.73 -5.42
N THR A 21 17.88 6.28 -4.55
CA THR A 21 16.49 6.63 -4.85
C THR A 21 16.15 7.97 -4.22
N TRP A 22 15.32 8.74 -4.92
CA TRP A 22 14.71 9.97 -4.44
C TRP A 22 13.31 9.67 -3.92
N HIS A 23 12.97 10.32 -2.82
CA HIS A 23 11.65 10.22 -2.19
C HIS A 23 11.19 11.63 -1.87
N ALA A 24 9.97 11.97 -2.26
CA ALA A 24 9.31 13.21 -1.90
C ALA A 24 7.92 12.90 -1.38
N VAL A 25 7.50 13.57 -0.31
CA VAL A 25 6.17 13.43 0.25
C VAL A 25 5.60 14.80 0.56
N VAL A 26 4.34 14.99 0.20
CA VAL A 26 3.58 16.22 0.49
C VAL A 26 2.34 15.81 1.26
N ASN A 27 2.15 16.45 2.41
CA ASN A 27 1.05 16.19 3.32
C ASN A 27 0.21 17.46 3.52
N GLY A 28 -1.10 17.32 3.46
CA GLY A 28 -2.08 18.35 3.79
C GLY A 28 -3.00 17.86 4.88
N ILE A 29 -3.31 18.74 5.84
CA ILE A 29 -4.27 18.46 6.91
C ILE A 29 -5.32 19.57 6.88
N TYR A 30 -6.58 19.16 6.89
CA TYR A 30 -7.73 20.04 6.99
C TYR A 30 -8.56 19.65 8.21
N MET A 31 -8.79 20.61 9.10
CA MET A 31 -9.65 20.42 10.26
C MET A 31 -11.10 20.55 9.83
N LEU A 32 -11.92 19.55 10.13
CA LEU A 32 -13.31 19.54 9.73
C LEU A 32 -14.11 20.54 10.60
N PRO A 33 -14.83 21.49 10.01
CA PRO A 33 -15.73 22.34 10.76
C PRO A 33 -16.93 21.54 11.24
N LYS A 34 -17.65 22.08 12.23
CA LYS A 34 -18.94 21.55 12.65
C LYS A 34 -19.94 21.60 11.50
N THR A 35 -20.66 20.51 11.28
CA THR A 35 -21.75 20.40 10.29
C THR A 35 -22.96 19.68 10.89
N ALA A 36 -24.00 19.44 10.10
CA ALA A 36 -25.10 18.58 10.50
C ALA A 36 -24.71 17.08 10.58
N LEU A 37 -23.57 16.70 9.97
CA LEU A 37 -23.13 15.31 9.88
C LEU A 37 -22.03 14.93 10.87
N TRP A 38 -21.34 15.89 11.48
CA TRP A 38 -20.27 15.68 12.47
C TRP A 38 -19.98 16.96 13.25
N ASP A 39 -19.42 16.83 14.45
CA ASP A 39 -19.07 17.98 15.31
C ASP A 39 -17.70 18.55 14.98
N THR A 40 -16.74 17.69 14.64
CA THR A 40 -15.36 18.07 14.29
C THR A 40 -14.67 16.90 13.58
N GLY A 41 -13.36 16.99 13.36
CA GLY A 41 -12.52 15.89 12.91
C GLY A 41 -11.38 16.38 12.04
N SER A 42 -10.82 15.47 11.24
CA SER A 42 -9.73 15.79 10.32
C SER A 42 -9.87 15.07 8.99
N LEU A 43 -9.40 15.74 7.94
CA LEU A 43 -9.07 15.16 6.65
C LEU A 43 -7.57 15.34 6.43
N VAL A 44 -6.87 14.24 6.21
CA VAL A 44 -5.45 14.23 5.85
C VAL A 44 -5.31 13.68 4.44
N ALA A 45 -4.51 14.35 3.62
CA ALA A 45 -4.16 13.91 2.29
C ALA A 45 -2.64 13.87 2.13
N GLU A 46 -2.12 12.78 1.57
CA GLU A 46 -0.72 12.58 1.27
C GLU A 46 -0.55 12.27 -0.22
N VAL A 47 0.51 12.81 -0.81
CA VAL A 47 1.04 12.36 -2.10
C VAL A 47 2.51 12.03 -1.93
N ALA A 48 2.91 10.83 -2.33
CA ALA A 48 4.27 10.34 -2.24
C ALA A 48 4.82 10.00 -3.63
N TYR A 49 6.02 10.51 -3.93
CA TYR A 49 6.73 10.29 -5.18
C TYR A 49 8.07 9.61 -4.91
N ASN A 50 8.35 8.55 -5.66
CA ASN A 50 9.58 7.78 -5.57
C ASN A 50 10.25 7.75 -6.94
N ARG A 51 11.56 7.89 -7.02
CA ARG A 51 12.32 7.80 -8.28
C ARG A 51 13.65 7.09 -8.10
N LEU A 52 14.01 6.23 -9.05
CA LEU A 52 15.33 5.64 -9.14
C LEU A 52 16.33 6.69 -9.61
N GLU A 53 17.43 6.87 -8.87
CA GLU A 53 18.57 7.63 -9.35
C GLU A 53 19.52 6.72 -10.13
N LYS A 54 19.97 5.63 -9.49
CA LYS A 54 20.88 4.67 -10.09
C LYS A 54 20.92 3.37 -9.31
N VAL A 55 21.27 2.29 -10.01
CA VAL A 55 21.60 1.00 -9.40
C VAL A 55 23.11 0.96 -9.11
N THR A 56 23.47 0.63 -7.88
CA THR A 56 24.85 0.67 -7.37
C THR A 56 25.46 -0.71 -7.15
N LYS A 57 24.65 -1.73 -6.85
CA LYS A 57 25.10 -3.13 -6.68
C LYS A 57 24.14 -4.11 -7.33
N ASN A 58 24.71 -5.20 -7.86
CA ASN A 58 24.01 -6.31 -8.50
C ASN A 58 22.92 -5.87 -9.50
N PRO A 59 23.27 -5.04 -10.52
CA PRO A 59 22.29 -4.50 -11.46
C PRO A 59 21.58 -5.57 -12.28
N SER A 60 22.24 -6.70 -12.53
CA SER A 60 21.63 -7.87 -13.18
C SER A 60 20.45 -8.45 -12.38
N LEU A 61 20.34 -8.14 -11.09
CA LEU A 61 19.23 -8.58 -10.24
C LEU A 61 18.16 -7.49 -10.06
N TYR A 62 18.36 -6.28 -10.58
CA TYR A 62 17.33 -5.26 -10.44
C TYR A 62 16.15 -5.60 -11.36
N ARG A 63 14.95 -5.68 -10.80
CA ARG A 63 13.72 -6.03 -11.52
C ARG A 63 13.03 -4.77 -12.04
N GLU A 64 13.55 -4.20 -13.11
CA GLU A 64 12.94 -3.10 -13.86
C GLU A 64 12.29 -3.56 -15.16
N VAL A 65 11.33 -2.79 -15.66
CA VAL A 65 10.72 -3.05 -16.98
C VAL A 65 11.81 -3.10 -18.06
N GLY A 66 11.83 -4.19 -18.85
CA GLY A 66 12.83 -4.42 -19.89
C GLY A 66 14.10 -5.16 -19.43
N ALA A 67 14.32 -5.34 -18.12
CA ALA A 67 15.41 -6.18 -17.61
C ALA A 67 15.12 -7.67 -17.79
N ALA A 68 16.18 -8.49 -17.85
CA ALA A 68 16.02 -9.96 -18.00
C ALA A 68 15.29 -10.60 -16.81
N THR A 69 15.40 -9.99 -15.63
CA THR A 69 14.70 -10.36 -14.38
C THR A 69 13.22 -9.98 -14.38
N CYS A 70 12.79 -9.13 -15.32
CA CYS A 70 11.40 -8.78 -15.50
C CYS A 70 10.75 -9.73 -16.53
N VAL A 71 9.94 -10.64 -16.01
CA VAL A 71 9.38 -11.77 -16.74
C VAL A 71 7.85 -11.71 -16.64
N ASP A 72 7.15 -11.90 -17.77
CA ASP A 72 5.69 -12.01 -17.79
C ASP A 72 5.29 -13.33 -17.13
N SER A 73 4.43 -13.25 -16.12
CA SER A 73 3.97 -14.40 -15.34
C SER A 73 3.24 -15.47 -16.15
N ARG A 74 2.77 -15.13 -17.37
CA ARG A 74 2.04 -16.05 -18.27
C ARG A 74 2.97 -16.80 -19.23
N THR A 75 4.11 -16.22 -19.59
CA THR A 75 5.00 -16.77 -20.65
C THR A 75 6.34 -17.21 -20.13
N SER A 76 6.77 -16.72 -18.95
CA SER A 76 8.08 -17.01 -18.35
C SER A 76 9.28 -16.63 -19.23
N VAL A 77 9.10 -15.70 -20.18
CA VAL A 77 10.15 -15.24 -21.10
C VAL A 77 10.93 -14.07 -20.48
N ALA A 78 12.26 -14.09 -20.55
CA ALA A 78 13.09 -12.98 -20.08
C ALA A 78 12.76 -11.68 -20.84
N ARG A 79 12.70 -10.55 -20.13
CA ARG A 79 12.36 -9.22 -20.66
C ARG A 79 10.94 -9.06 -21.21
N SER A 80 10.05 -10.03 -21.01
CA SER A 80 8.66 -9.93 -21.50
C SER A 80 7.70 -9.28 -20.51
N GLY A 81 8.11 -9.12 -19.24
CA GLY A 81 7.23 -8.58 -18.19
C GLY A 81 7.07 -7.07 -18.23
N ASP A 82 6.02 -6.58 -17.58
CA ASP A 82 5.76 -5.15 -17.39
C ASP A 82 5.41 -4.80 -15.94
N LYS A 83 4.88 -3.58 -15.73
CA LYS A 83 4.47 -3.10 -14.40
C LYS A 83 3.45 -4.02 -13.73
N ARG A 84 2.56 -4.65 -14.49
CA ARG A 84 1.54 -5.56 -13.95
C ARG A 84 2.11 -6.88 -13.48
N ASP A 85 3.34 -7.21 -13.85
CA ASP A 85 4.08 -8.34 -13.32
C ASP A 85 4.82 -7.99 -12.01
N GLY A 86 4.75 -6.74 -11.55
CA GLY A 86 5.47 -6.26 -10.37
C GLY A 86 6.90 -5.82 -10.67
N CYS A 87 7.23 -5.55 -11.95
CA CYS A 87 8.49 -4.94 -12.33
C CYS A 87 8.49 -3.44 -11.99
N SER A 88 9.62 -2.95 -11.52
CA SER A 88 9.81 -1.56 -11.11
C SER A 88 9.83 -0.62 -12.31
N THR A 89 9.37 0.60 -12.08
CA THR A 89 9.54 1.72 -13.01
C THR A 89 10.56 2.69 -12.46
N ASN A 90 11.02 3.61 -13.32
CA ASN A 90 11.94 4.65 -12.90
C ASN A 90 11.31 5.59 -11.87
N ASP A 91 10.00 5.79 -11.92
CA ASP A 91 9.23 6.66 -11.05
C ASP A 91 7.93 6.00 -10.60
N ALA A 92 7.47 6.35 -9.41
CA ALA A 92 6.20 5.90 -8.86
C ALA A 92 5.53 6.98 -8.02
N LEU A 93 4.21 7.03 -8.09
CA LEU A 93 3.36 8.02 -7.43
C LEU A 93 2.24 7.32 -6.67
N PHE A 94 2.06 7.71 -5.42
CA PHE A 94 1.07 7.17 -4.50
C PHE A 94 0.28 8.31 -3.88
N MET A 95 -0.96 8.03 -3.51
CA MET A 95 -1.77 8.91 -2.70
C MET A 95 -2.33 8.18 -1.49
N ALA A 96 -2.51 8.90 -0.39
CA ALA A 96 -3.26 8.44 0.76
C ALA A 96 -4.23 9.52 1.23
N LEU A 97 -5.40 9.08 1.69
CA LEU A 97 -6.43 9.92 2.29
C LEU A 97 -6.83 9.29 3.62
N LYS A 98 -7.01 10.13 4.64
CA LYS A 98 -7.57 9.73 5.93
C LYS A 98 -8.62 10.73 6.34
N PHE A 99 -9.86 10.28 6.41
CA PHE A 99 -10.99 11.10 6.86
C PHE A 99 -11.48 10.54 8.19
N SER A 100 -11.50 11.38 9.22
CA SER A 100 -11.78 10.97 10.60
C SER A 100 -12.73 11.95 11.26
N PRO A 101 -14.02 11.94 10.90
CA PRO A 101 -15.04 12.72 11.57
C PRO A 101 -15.23 12.26 13.01
N GLN A 102 -15.64 13.19 13.86
CA GLN A 102 -15.86 13.01 15.29
C GLN A 102 -17.25 13.55 15.67
N TYR A 103 -17.90 12.78 16.53
CA TYR A 103 -19.19 13.07 17.15
C TYR A 103 -18.96 13.16 18.64
N LEU A 104 -19.19 14.33 19.22
CA LEU A 104 -18.89 14.60 20.61
C LEU A 104 -20.17 14.50 21.44
N ASN A 105 -20.08 13.85 22.60
CA ASN A 105 -21.21 13.69 23.53
C ASN A 105 -22.46 13.10 22.87
N ILE A 106 -22.31 12.10 22.00
CA ILE A 106 -23.45 11.40 21.38
C ILE A 106 -24.33 10.73 22.44
N LEU A 107 -23.70 10.28 23.52
CA LEU A 107 -24.32 9.91 24.79
C LEU A 107 -23.55 10.63 25.91
N PRO A 108 -24.10 10.72 27.15
CA PRO A 108 -23.39 11.33 28.25
C PRO A 108 -22.00 10.71 28.45
N SER A 109 -20.96 11.53 28.32
CA SER A 109 -19.54 11.13 28.41
C SER A 109 -19.05 10.17 27.31
N TRP A 110 -19.78 10.02 26.20
CA TRP A 110 -19.36 9.19 25.07
C TRP A 110 -19.06 10.02 23.82
N ASP A 111 -17.87 9.81 23.27
CA ASP A 111 -17.46 10.36 21.99
C ASP A 111 -17.25 9.24 20.98
N LEU A 112 -17.63 9.48 19.72
CA LEU A 112 -17.47 8.54 18.61
C LEU A 112 -16.58 9.16 17.53
N THR A 113 -15.53 8.45 17.13
CA THR A 113 -14.69 8.80 15.98
C THR A 113 -14.83 7.71 14.92
N LEU A 114 -15.04 8.09 13.66
CA LEU A 114 -15.15 7.14 12.55
C LEU A 114 -13.94 7.27 11.61
N PRO A 115 -12.77 6.72 11.95
CA PRO A 115 -11.60 6.81 11.09
C PRO A 115 -11.77 5.96 9.82
N MET A 116 -11.60 6.59 8.67
CA MET A 116 -11.58 5.94 7.37
C MET A 116 -10.27 6.27 6.66
N SER A 117 -9.64 5.28 6.03
CA SER A 117 -8.41 5.49 5.26
C SER A 117 -8.48 4.85 3.89
N LEU A 118 -7.78 5.47 2.94
CA LEU A 118 -7.64 5.03 1.57
C LEU A 118 -6.19 5.27 1.14
N THR A 119 -5.55 4.30 0.52
CA THR A 119 -4.23 4.46 -0.10
C THR A 119 -4.27 3.82 -1.47
N TYR A 120 -3.81 4.55 -2.48
CA TYR A 120 -3.86 4.11 -3.87
C TYR A 120 -2.56 4.39 -4.61
N GLY A 121 -2.07 3.41 -5.36
CA GLY A 121 -0.96 3.58 -6.29
C GLY A 121 -1.42 4.18 -7.62
N LEU A 122 -1.09 5.45 -7.86
CA LEU A 122 -1.55 6.20 -9.02
C LEU A 122 -0.80 5.82 -10.30
N SER A 123 0.52 5.71 -10.21
CA SER A 123 1.35 5.40 -11.37
C SER A 123 2.66 4.78 -10.95
N GLY A 124 3.14 3.80 -11.71
CA GLY A 124 4.44 3.19 -11.53
C GLY A 124 4.58 2.30 -10.30
N ASN A 125 5.63 1.49 -10.33
CA ASN A 125 6.01 0.61 -9.23
C ASN A 125 7.32 1.13 -8.65
N ALA A 126 7.36 1.30 -7.34
CA ALA A 126 8.48 1.95 -6.69
C ALA A 126 9.80 1.19 -6.94
N PRO A 127 10.95 1.85 -7.09
CA PRO A 127 12.22 1.15 -7.29
C PRO A 127 12.69 0.37 -6.05
N THR A 128 12.30 0.84 -4.85
CA THR A 128 12.68 0.26 -3.57
C THR A 128 11.89 -0.99 -3.24
N ALA A 129 12.50 -1.94 -2.51
CA ALA A 129 11.78 -3.12 -2.03
C ALA A 129 10.60 -2.71 -1.14
N GLY A 130 9.38 -3.14 -1.48
CA GLY A 130 8.17 -2.85 -0.70
C GLY A 130 7.60 -1.44 -0.83
N GLY A 131 8.13 -0.61 -1.74
CA GLY A 131 7.71 0.79 -1.92
C GLY A 131 6.32 1.03 -2.56
N GLY A 132 5.54 -0.01 -2.82
CA GLY A 132 4.20 0.08 -3.40
C GLY A 132 4.14 -0.08 -4.92
N THR A 133 2.91 -0.31 -5.41
CA THR A 133 2.61 -0.68 -6.79
C THR A 133 1.49 0.17 -7.37
N GLU A 134 1.54 0.44 -8.67
CA GLU A 134 0.43 0.98 -9.45
C GLU A 134 -0.85 0.11 -9.30
N GLY A 135 -1.98 0.78 -9.09
CA GLY A 135 -3.30 0.16 -8.99
C GLY A 135 -3.59 -0.52 -7.65
N GLU A 136 -2.62 -0.59 -6.74
CA GLU A 136 -2.83 -1.14 -5.41
C GLU A 136 -3.76 -0.25 -4.59
N LEU A 137 -4.85 -0.82 -4.06
CA LEU A 137 -5.81 -0.14 -3.22
C LEU A 137 -5.79 -0.76 -1.82
N ARG A 138 -5.50 0.05 -0.80
CA ARG A 138 -5.66 -0.31 0.61
C ARG A 138 -6.69 0.60 1.21
N TRP A 139 -7.61 0.05 1.98
CA TRP A 139 -8.62 0.86 2.64
C TRP A 139 -8.97 0.30 4.00
N SER A 140 -9.43 1.18 4.88
CA SER A 140 -9.95 0.77 6.18
C SER A 140 -11.11 1.65 6.62
N LEU A 141 -11.99 1.06 7.41
CA LEU A 141 -13.11 1.70 8.09
C LEU A 141 -13.05 1.31 9.56
N GLY A 142 -13.14 2.27 10.45
CA GLY A 142 -13.18 2.02 11.88
C GLY A 142 -14.24 2.84 12.59
N ALA A 143 -14.52 2.41 13.81
CA ALA A 143 -15.34 3.11 14.78
C ALA A 143 -14.64 3.03 16.14
N THR A 144 -14.30 4.18 16.71
CA THR A 144 -13.68 4.32 18.02
C THR A 144 -14.64 5.04 18.94
N MET A 145 -15.11 4.35 19.97
CA MET A 145 -16.00 4.89 20.99
C MET A 145 -15.21 5.10 22.28
N THR A 146 -15.23 6.32 22.81
CA THR A 146 -14.48 6.70 24.02
C THR A 146 -15.45 7.08 25.12
N TYR A 147 -15.35 6.44 26.29
CA TYR A 147 -16.13 6.77 27.49
C TYR A 147 -15.29 7.51 28.52
N ALA A 148 -15.75 8.70 28.91
CA ALA A 148 -15.16 9.57 29.92
C ALA A 148 -13.65 9.82 29.72
N SER A 149 -13.16 9.76 28.48
CA SER A 149 -11.72 9.81 28.13
C SER A 149 -10.85 8.75 28.83
N LYS A 150 -11.43 7.67 29.36
CA LYS A 150 -10.73 6.61 30.11
C LYS A 150 -10.79 5.24 29.44
N TYR A 151 -11.92 4.92 28.82
CA TYR A 151 -12.15 3.65 28.14
C TYR A 151 -12.31 3.90 26.65
N GLU A 152 -11.52 3.21 25.84
CA GLU A 152 -11.55 3.34 24.39
C GLU A 152 -11.82 1.97 23.77
N PHE A 153 -12.85 1.90 22.94
CA PHE A 153 -13.27 0.71 22.22
C PHE A 153 -13.15 1.00 20.73
N THR A 154 -12.25 0.31 20.05
CA THR A 154 -12.00 0.50 18.61
C THR A 154 -12.34 -0.76 17.85
N LEU A 155 -13.28 -0.67 16.92
CA LEU A 155 -13.58 -1.68 15.91
C LEU A 155 -13.00 -1.21 14.57
N SER A 156 -12.21 -2.03 13.89
CA SER A 156 -11.61 -1.67 12.60
C SER A 156 -11.70 -2.83 11.62
N TYR A 157 -12.16 -2.54 10.41
CA TYR A 157 -12.09 -3.42 9.26
C TYR A 157 -11.12 -2.84 8.24
N ALA A 158 -10.23 -3.66 7.71
CA ALA A 158 -9.30 -3.24 6.68
C ALA A 158 -9.16 -4.32 5.62
N ASP A 159 -9.01 -3.89 4.37
CA ASP A 159 -8.82 -4.78 3.23
C ASP A 159 -7.89 -4.15 2.20
N ARG A 160 -7.39 -4.98 1.30
CA ARG A 160 -6.48 -4.61 0.23
C ARG A 160 -6.82 -5.36 -1.04
N THR A 161 -6.83 -4.64 -2.15
CA THR A 161 -6.92 -5.20 -3.49
C THR A 161 -5.72 -4.76 -4.33
N LEU A 162 -5.37 -5.58 -5.31
CA LEU A 162 -4.26 -5.34 -6.23
C LEU A 162 -4.62 -5.93 -7.59
N PRO A 163 -4.29 -5.25 -8.70
CA PRO A 163 -4.42 -5.83 -10.02
C PRO A 163 -3.59 -7.12 -10.14
N VAL A 164 -4.26 -8.21 -10.52
CA VAL A 164 -3.65 -9.51 -10.77
C VAL A 164 -3.60 -9.82 -12.26
N ARG A 165 -2.65 -10.67 -12.65
CA ARG A 165 -2.61 -11.27 -13.98
C ARG A 165 -3.23 -12.65 -13.94
N THR A 166 -4.11 -12.91 -14.90
CA THR A 166 -4.76 -14.20 -15.09
C THR A 166 -4.36 -14.83 -16.42
N VAL A 167 -4.44 -16.15 -16.49
CA VAL A 167 -4.40 -16.90 -17.74
C VAL A 167 -5.61 -17.82 -17.79
N SER A 168 -6.28 -17.85 -18.94
CA SER A 168 -7.42 -18.75 -19.14
C SER A 168 -6.90 -20.15 -19.41
N THR A 169 -7.32 -21.11 -18.59
CA THR A 169 -7.01 -22.53 -18.76
C THR A 169 -8.29 -23.32 -19.01
N ALA A 170 -8.17 -24.59 -19.44
CA ALA A 170 -9.31 -25.48 -19.63
C ALA A 170 -10.14 -25.71 -18.34
N GLN A 171 -9.58 -25.39 -17.16
CA GLN A 171 -10.27 -25.47 -15.87
C GLN A 171 -10.71 -24.10 -15.31
N GLY A 172 -10.72 -23.05 -16.15
CA GLY A 172 -11.06 -21.67 -15.75
C GLY A 172 -9.86 -20.73 -15.68
N GLU A 173 -10.08 -19.49 -15.27
CA GLU A 173 -9.02 -18.49 -15.10
C GLU A 173 -8.18 -18.78 -13.87
N LYS A 174 -6.86 -18.83 -14.06
CA LYS A 174 -5.89 -19.00 -12.98
C LYS A 174 -5.06 -17.73 -12.84
N ILE A 175 -4.88 -17.28 -11.60
CA ILE A 175 -3.96 -16.18 -11.29
C ILE A 175 -2.54 -16.69 -11.50
N THR A 176 -1.81 -16.11 -12.44
CA THR A 176 -0.41 -16.48 -12.74
C THR A 176 0.60 -15.57 -12.06
N GLY A 177 0.15 -14.40 -11.62
CA GLY A 177 0.95 -13.41 -10.91
C GLY A 177 0.08 -12.21 -10.55
N GLY A 178 0.70 -11.18 -10.01
CA GLY A 178 0.05 -9.89 -9.86
C GLY A 178 1.10 -8.80 -9.94
N ALA A 179 0.67 -7.55 -9.80
CA ALA A 179 1.54 -6.39 -9.71
C ALA A 179 2.27 -6.40 -8.35
N ALA A 180 2.85 -7.54 -7.99
CA ALA A 180 3.32 -7.85 -6.68
C ALA A 180 4.70 -7.26 -6.52
N HIS A 181 4.72 -6.02 -6.04
CA HIS A 181 5.93 -5.38 -5.56
C HIS A 181 6.39 -6.11 -4.30
N SER A 182 7.22 -7.14 -4.50
CA SER A 182 7.53 -8.29 -3.62
C SER A 182 6.53 -9.46 -3.68
N ASN A 183 7.07 -10.69 -3.63
CA ASN A 183 6.41 -11.99 -3.79
C ASN A 183 5.26 -12.29 -2.79
N SER A 184 4.80 -11.34 -1.99
CA SER A 184 3.79 -11.54 -0.94
C SER A 184 2.40 -11.01 -1.25
N SER A 185 2.25 -10.11 -2.23
CA SER A 185 1.01 -9.31 -2.32
C SER A 185 -0.22 -10.09 -2.84
N VAL A 186 -0.05 -11.05 -3.75
CA VAL A 186 -1.16 -11.88 -4.25
C VAL A 186 -1.72 -12.81 -3.16
N GLY A 187 -0.92 -13.13 -2.13
CA GLY A 187 -1.40 -13.93 -0.99
C GLY A 187 -2.23 -13.16 0.02
N VAL A 188 -2.21 -11.81 -0.03
CA VAL A 188 -2.86 -10.92 0.94
C VAL A 188 -3.92 -10.00 0.33
N ILE A 189 -4.24 -10.16 -0.96
CA ILE A 189 -5.44 -9.56 -1.55
C ILE A 189 -6.69 -10.34 -1.12
N ASP A 190 -7.83 -9.65 -1.05
CA ASP A 190 -9.13 -10.21 -0.70
C ASP A 190 -9.12 -10.95 0.65
N ARG A 191 -8.28 -10.46 1.57
CA ARG A 191 -8.12 -10.97 2.94
C ARG A 191 -8.43 -9.88 3.95
N GLY A 192 -9.63 -9.33 3.83
CA GLY A 192 -10.14 -8.37 4.80
C GLY A 192 -10.11 -8.96 6.22
N TRP A 193 -9.70 -8.15 7.19
CA TRP A 193 -9.66 -8.56 8.59
C TRP A 193 -10.41 -7.55 9.46
N LEU A 194 -11.10 -8.08 10.46
CA LEU A 194 -11.81 -7.33 11.48
C LEU A 194 -11.02 -7.42 12.78
N SER A 195 -10.85 -6.29 13.46
CA SER A 195 -10.19 -6.23 14.76
C SER A 195 -10.99 -5.42 15.76
N LEU A 196 -10.98 -5.89 17.00
CA LEU A 196 -11.52 -5.20 18.15
C LEU A 196 -10.39 -4.94 19.13
N THR A 197 -10.22 -3.69 19.53
CA THR A 197 -9.23 -3.25 20.52
C THR A 197 -9.94 -2.56 21.67
N VAL A 198 -9.57 -2.90 22.90
CA VAL A 198 -10.06 -2.25 24.12
C VAL A 198 -8.86 -1.70 24.89
N LYS A 199 -8.90 -0.41 25.20
CA LYS A 199 -7.86 0.28 25.98
C LYS A 199 -8.48 0.94 27.19
N MET A 200 -7.79 0.83 28.33
CA MET A 200 -8.20 1.43 29.59
C MET A 200 -7.02 2.24 30.16
N ALA A 201 -7.27 3.49 30.53
CA ALA A 201 -6.32 4.33 31.23
C ALA A 201 -6.70 4.45 32.72
N PHE A 202 -5.71 4.34 33.59
CA PHE A 202 -5.83 4.43 35.06
C PHE A 202 -5.21 5.71 35.59
#